data_AF-A0A7R9BZX7-F1
#
_entry.id   AF-A0A7R9BZX7-F1
#
_cell.length_a   1.000
_cell.length_b   1.000
_cell.length_c   1.000
_cell.angle_alpha   90.00
_cell.angle_beta   90.00
_cell.angle_gamma   90.00
#
_symmetry.space_group_name_H-M   'P 1'
#
loop_
_entity.id
_entity.type
_entity.pdbx_description
1 polymer ?
#
loop_
_entity_poly.entity_id
_entity_poly.type
_entity_poly.pdbx_seq_one_letter_code
_entity_poly.pdbx_strand_id
1 'polypeptide(L)'
;AAPPGKNIKLDFRGEFFELEPSDRWDGRCEDTNDYLEVRDGAHGYSTLRGRFCGTGFPEPIVSSDRHLWLSFKSDENIEMRGFQGVFTFVNNSGETPDREACRLELGGIQGIITHKQIPEEQKNFTRKHSKRLDCTWVIKVEEGYKILLSFLTFSLEQPNECGINFMDVYGDKTNEQSNLRHFCGSMAETELTPGHLAHLRDFDGPSWFADDKCFDTEFDCTDGTCIDKALLCNGIHNCKFMQDEMESECKTTEPGTKKFAESHILVIMTIGCMLLGGMCFIMVFNCIRKLRNDRREYKV
;
A
#
# COMPACT_ATOMS: atom_id res chain seq x y z
N ALA A 1 -15.87 24.75 0.41
CA ALA A 1 -14.43 25.03 0.19
C ALA A 1 -14.08 26.38 0.82
N ALA A 2 -12.88 26.51 1.38
CA ALA A 2 -12.31 27.77 1.83
C ALA A 2 -11.68 28.54 0.65
N PRO A 3 -11.50 29.87 0.77
CA PRO A 3 -10.72 30.64 -0.18
C PRO A 3 -9.28 30.12 -0.33
N PRO A 4 -8.60 30.38 -1.47
CA PRO A 4 -7.18 30.11 -1.65
C PRO A 4 -6.33 30.56 -0.44
N GLY A 5 -5.44 29.71 0.04
CA GLY A 5 -4.54 30.02 1.18
C GLY A 5 -5.20 30.00 2.56
N LYS A 6 -6.43 29.47 2.68
CA LYS A 6 -7.14 29.29 3.95
C LYS A 6 -7.48 27.84 4.21
N ASN A 7 -7.38 27.43 5.48
CA ASN A 7 -7.89 26.14 5.96
C ASN A 7 -9.22 26.36 6.68
N ILE A 8 -10.01 25.30 6.82
CA ILE A 8 -11.29 25.30 7.52
C ILE A 8 -11.04 24.80 8.94
N LYS A 9 -11.40 25.61 9.94
CA LYS A 9 -11.58 25.17 11.32
C LYS A 9 -13.07 24.96 11.57
N LEU A 10 -13.47 23.71 11.78
CA LEU A 10 -14.83 23.30 12.09
C LEU A 10 -14.94 23.00 13.58
N ASP A 11 -15.94 23.57 14.23
CA ASP A 11 -16.20 23.42 15.66
C ASP A 11 -17.67 23.03 15.87
N PHE A 12 -17.95 22.10 16.79
CA PHE A 12 -19.30 21.66 17.10
C PHE A 12 -19.72 22.20 18.45
N ARG A 13 -20.92 22.77 18.51
CA ARG A 13 -21.46 23.26 19.78
C ARG A 13 -22.06 22.10 20.56
N GLY A 14 -21.39 21.71 21.65
CA GLY A 14 -21.77 20.53 22.44
C GLY A 14 -23.23 20.48 22.89
N GLU A 15 -23.86 21.62 23.21
CA GLU A 15 -25.28 21.69 23.60
C GLU A 15 -26.27 21.29 22.49
N PHE A 16 -25.78 21.26 21.25
CA PHE A 16 -26.56 20.97 20.05
C PHE A 16 -26.07 19.73 19.31
N PHE A 17 -25.20 18.90 19.91
CA PHE A 17 -24.69 17.67 19.31
C PHE A 17 -25.29 16.47 20.03
N GLU A 18 -26.38 15.94 19.48
CA GLU A 18 -27.07 14.75 19.97
C GLU A 18 -27.52 13.92 18.79
N LEU A 19 -26.79 12.83 18.57
CA LEU A 19 -27.10 11.78 17.62
C LEU A 19 -27.36 10.47 18.38
N GLU A 20 -27.94 9.50 17.71
CA GLU A 20 -28.13 8.16 18.27
C GLU A 20 -26.81 7.61 18.85
N PRO A 21 -26.79 7.10 20.09
CA PRO A 21 -25.58 6.54 20.67
C PRO A 21 -25.20 5.21 20.02
N SER A 22 -23.90 4.90 20.03
CA SER A 22 -23.43 3.57 19.63
C SER A 22 -23.86 2.51 20.65
N ASP A 23 -24.35 1.38 20.15
CA ASP A 23 -24.64 0.18 20.96
C ASP A 23 -23.37 -0.59 21.34
N ARG A 24 -22.21 -0.20 20.80
CA ARG A 24 -20.93 -0.85 21.11
C ARG A 24 -20.33 -0.36 22.42
N TRP A 25 -19.70 -1.32 23.10
CA TRP A 25 -18.89 -1.05 24.29
C TRP A 25 -17.65 -0.17 24.03
N ASP A 26 -17.14 -0.15 22.79
CA ASP A 26 -15.98 0.64 22.39
C ASP A 26 -16.35 2.05 21.88
N GLY A 27 -17.65 2.39 21.86
CA GLY A 27 -18.16 3.70 21.46
C GLY A 27 -18.01 4.03 19.98
N ARG A 28 -17.62 3.08 19.11
CA ARG A 28 -17.53 3.32 17.67
C ARG A 28 -18.90 3.30 17.00
N CYS A 29 -19.15 4.28 16.15
CA CYS A 29 -20.39 4.39 15.39
C CYS A 29 -20.43 3.33 14.28
N GLU A 30 -21.50 2.53 14.23
CA GLU A 30 -21.73 1.56 13.18
C GLU A 30 -22.68 2.10 12.11
N ASP A 31 -22.82 1.36 11.02
CA ASP A 31 -23.70 1.71 9.90
C ASP A 31 -25.20 1.67 10.22
N THR A 32 -25.57 1.10 11.37
CA THR A 32 -26.93 1.04 11.89
C THR A 32 -27.30 2.25 12.73
N ASN A 33 -26.32 3.07 13.15
CA ASN A 33 -26.59 4.25 13.96
C ASN A 33 -26.66 5.52 13.11
N ASP A 34 -27.30 6.55 13.66
CA ASP A 34 -27.10 7.93 13.21
C ASP A 34 -25.66 8.40 13.47
N TYR A 35 -24.94 8.81 12.43
CA TYR A 35 -23.60 9.35 12.59
C TYR A 35 -23.26 10.46 11.58
N LEU A 36 -22.39 11.36 12.05
CA LEU A 36 -21.73 12.36 11.23
C LEU A 36 -20.30 11.90 10.91
N GLU A 37 -20.03 11.69 9.64
CA GLU A 37 -18.69 11.42 9.13
C GLU A 37 -18.04 12.71 8.66
N VAL A 38 -16.82 12.98 9.13
CA VAL A 38 -16.00 14.12 8.70
C VAL A 38 -14.72 13.61 8.07
N ARG A 39 -14.43 14.08 6.86
CA ARG A 39 -13.22 13.76 6.10
C ARG A 39 -12.47 15.02 5.70
N ASP A 40 -11.15 14.91 5.67
CA ASP A 40 -10.24 15.99 5.34
C ASP A 40 -9.86 15.95 3.86
N GLY A 41 -10.54 16.79 3.08
CA GLY A 41 -10.50 16.83 1.63
C GLY A 41 -11.88 17.13 1.03
N ALA A 42 -11.98 17.07 -0.29
CA ALA A 42 -13.19 17.47 -1.03
C ALA A 42 -14.18 16.32 -1.28
N HIS A 43 -13.82 15.08 -0.97
CA HIS A 43 -14.52 13.89 -1.46
C HIS A 43 -14.78 12.86 -0.35
N GLY A 44 -15.72 11.93 -0.59
CA GLY A 44 -16.06 10.87 0.37
C GLY A 44 -14.97 9.84 0.60
N TYR A 45 -13.95 9.79 -0.26
CA TYR A 45 -12.76 8.96 -0.11
C TYR A 45 -11.59 9.71 0.54
N SER A 46 -11.78 10.99 0.88
CA SER A 46 -10.75 11.78 1.56
C SER A 46 -10.45 11.20 2.95
N THR A 47 -9.33 11.61 3.54
CA THR A 47 -8.84 11.04 4.81
C THR A 47 -9.89 11.17 5.91
N LEU A 48 -10.29 10.05 6.52
CA LEU A 48 -11.25 10.03 7.61
C LEU A 48 -10.69 10.75 8.84
N ARG A 49 -11.37 11.80 9.29
CA ARG A 49 -11.09 12.47 10.58
C ARG A 49 -11.83 11.79 11.72
N GLY A 50 -13.04 11.32 11.48
CA GLY A 50 -13.81 10.54 12.43
C GLY A 50 -15.26 10.33 11.99
N ARG A 51 -15.90 9.35 12.64
CA ARG A 51 -17.35 9.17 12.68
C ARG A 51 -17.81 9.50 14.10
N PHE A 52 -18.83 10.35 14.20
CA PHE A 52 -19.32 10.88 15.46
C PHE A 52 -20.80 10.55 15.61
N CYS A 53 -21.16 10.02 16.77
CA CYS A 53 -22.51 9.60 17.16
C CYS A 53 -22.67 9.82 18.67
N GLY A 54 -23.87 9.65 19.22
CA GLY A 54 -24.16 9.94 20.61
C GLY A 54 -24.10 11.43 20.95
N THR A 55 -23.80 11.73 22.21
CA THR A 55 -23.72 13.10 22.75
C THR A 55 -22.29 13.61 22.92
N GLY A 56 -21.28 12.79 22.57
CA GLY A 56 -19.87 13.16 22.63
C GLY A 56 -19.48 13.96 21.40
N PHE A 57 -19.53 15.28 21.47
CA PHE A 57 -19.11 16.14 20.37
C PHE A 57 -17.58 16.11 20.18
N PRO A 58 -17.08 16.22 18.94
CA PRO A 58 -15.65 16.18 18.68
C PRO A 58 -14.95 17.50 18.98
N GLU A 59 -13.66 17.41 19.31
CA GLU A 59 -12.76 18.56 19.38
C GLU A 59 -12.70 19.31 18.03
N PRO A 60 -12.40 20.63 18.03
CA PRO A 60 -12.35 21.41 16.81
C PRO A 60 -11.41 20.81 15.75
N ILE A 61 -11.96 20.54 14.56
CA ILE A 61 -11.26 19.92 13.44
C ILE A 61 -10.68 21.01 12.56
N VAL A 62 -9.36 20.97 12.32
CA VAL A 62 -8.70 21.84 11.34
C VAL A 62 -8.33 20.99 10.12
N SER A 63 -8.81 21.40 8.95
CA SER A 63 -8.49 20.74 7.68
C SER A 63 -7.02 20.91 7.32
N SER A 64 -6.46 19.95 6.59
CA SER A 64 -5.10 20.05 6.03
C SER A 64 -5.05 20.91 4.77
N ASP A 65 -6.18 21.00 4.06
CA ASP A 65 -6.36 21.80 2.84
C ASP A 65 -7.62 22.70 2.95
N ARG A 66 -8.08 23.30 1.86
CA ARG A 66 -9.26 24.18 1.79
C ARG A 66 -10.60 23.44 1.82
N HIS A 67 -10.61 22.13 1.98
CA HIS A 67 -11.81 21.31 1.86
C HIS A 67 -11.99 20.42 3.08
N LEU A 68 -13.24 20.36 3.55
CA LEU A 68 -13.75 19.32 4.43
C LEU A 68 -14.97 18.72 3.75
N TRP A 69 -15.10 17.42 3.83
CA TRP A 69 -16.26 16.69 3.36
C TRP A 69 -17.01 16.15 4.58
N LEU A 70 -18.31 16.43 4.65
CA LEU A 70 -19.17 16.01 5.74
C LEU A 70 -20.31 15.19 5.14
N SER A 71 -20.62 14.05 5.77
CA SER A 71 -21.80 13.25 5.44
C SER A 71 -22.51 12.84 6.71
N PHE A 72 -23.77 13.22 6.81
CA PHE A 72 -24.66 12.74 7.84
C PHE A 72 -25.43 11.54 7.29
N LYS A 73 -25.36 10.43 8.01
CA LYS A 73 -26.17 9.24 7.74
C LYS A 73 -27.13 9.07 8.90
N SER A 74 -28.40 8.83 8.57
CA SER A 74 -29.44 8.47 9.52
C SER A 74 -30.17 7.22 9.07
N ASP A 75 -30.82 6.54 10.01
CA ASP A 75 -31.70 5.41 9.75
C ASP A 75 -33.19 5.77 9.99
N GLU A 76 -34.07 4.77 10.03
CA GLU A 76 -35.51 4.98 10.28
C GLU A 76 -35.87 4.94 11.78
N ASN A 77 -34.88 4.79 12.66
CA ASN A 77 -35.04 4.61 14.10
C ASN A 77 -34.43 5.79 14.87
N ILE A 78 -34.86 5.97 16.12
CA ILE A 78 -34.30 6.90 17.13
C ILE A 78 -33.80 8.25 16.58
N GLU A 79 -34.72 9.19 16.41
CA GLU A 79 -34.38 10.56 16.04
C GLU A 79 -33.92 11.36 17.28
N MET A 80 -32.82 12.10 17.15
CA MET A 80 -32.31 13.03 18.17
C MET A 80 -32.22 14.48 17.64
N ARG A 81 -31.69 15.41 18.44
CA ARG A 81 -31.65 16.85 18.08
C ARG A 81 -30.75 17.16 16.89
N GLY A 82 -29.82 16.28 16.53
CA GLY A 82 -28.89 16.49 15.42
C GLY A 82 -27.59 17.14 15.88
N PHE A 83 -26.98 17.95 15.00
CA PHE A 83 -25.73 18.64 15.27
C PHE A 83 -25.76 20.09 14.78
N GLN A 84 -25.03 20.97 15.47
CA GLN A 84 -24.73 22.32 14.98
C GLN A 84 -23.21 22.53 14.90
N GLY A 85 -22.71 22.67 13.67
CA GLY A 85 -21.33 23.01 13.37
C GLY A 85 -21.16 24.51 13.04
N VAL A 86 -20.05 25.10 13.48
CA VAL A 86 -19.60 26.44 13.12
C VAL A 86 -18.24 26.31 12.47
N PHE A 87 -18.08 26.82 11.25
CA PHE A 87 -16.80 26.82 10.56
C PHE A 87 -16.22 28.24 10.49
N THR A 88 -14.90 28.32 10.54
CA THR A 88 -14.13 29.55 10.37
C THR A 88 -12.95 29.30 9.45
N PHE A 89 -12.45 30.34 8.78
CA PHE A 89 -11.28 30.24 7.91
C PHE A 89 -10.04 30.71 8.64
N VAL A 90 -9.05 29.83 8.78
CA VAL A 90 -7.76 30.14 9.38
C VAL A 90 -6.69 30.29 8.29
N ASN A 91 -5.66 31.11 8.53
CA ASN A 91 -4.55 31.23 7.59
C ASN A 91 -3.85 29.87 7.46
N ASN A 92 -3.60 29.44 6.23
CA ASN A 92 -2.76 28.28 6.00
C ASN A 92 -1.33 28.61 6.47
N SER A 93 -0.80 27.86 7.43
CA SER A 93 0.60 27.97 7.84
C SER A 93 1.56 27.26 6.88
N GLY A 94 1.04 26.54 5.88
CA GLY A 94 1.81 25.84 4.86
C GLY A 94 1.98 26.65 3.58
N GLU A 95 3.19 26.60 3.00
CA GLU A 95 3.61 27.28 1.76
C GLU A 95 3.06 26.68 0.46
N THR A 96 2.27 25.60 0.51
CA THR A 96 1.83 24.94 -0.72
C THR A 96 0.81 25.82 -1.44
N PRO A 97 1.06 26.20 -2.72
CA PRO A 97 0.11 26.95 -3.52
C PRO A 97 -1.21 26.20 -3.58
N ASP A 98 -2.27 27.00 -3.68
CA ASP A 98 -3.60 26.49 -3.87
C ASP A 98 -3.68 25.59 -5.13
N ARG A 99 -4.12 24.34 -4.95
CA ARG A 99 -4.23 23.35 -6.04
C ARG A 99 -5.64 23.37 -6.61
N GLU A 100 -5.75 23.51 -7.93
CA GLU A 100 -6.99 23.18 -8.63
C GLU A 100 -7.20 21.65 -8.57
N ALA A 101 -8.40 21.18 -8.22
CA ALA A 101 -8.67 19.76 -8.13
C ALA A 101 -8.49 19.10 -9.51
N CYS A 102 -7.76 17.98 -9.59
CA CYS A 102 -7.66 17.20 -10.83
C CYS A 102 -8.99 16.47 -11.07
N ARG A 103 -9.92 17.17 -11.73
CA ARG A 103 -11.25 16.67 -12.01
C ARG A 103 -11.53 16.83 -13.50
N LEU A 104 -11.92 15.75 -14.14
CA LEU A 104 -12.26 15.72 -15.55
C LEU A 104 -13.72 15.31 -15.71
N GLU A 105 -14.47 16.01 -16.54
CA GLU A 105 -15.87 15.68 -16.80
C GLU A 105 -16.01 15.04 -18.18
N LEU A 106 -16.76 13.94 -18.23
CA LEU A 106 -17.04 13.18 -19.44
C LEU A 106 -18.54 12.95 -19.54
N GLY A 107 -19.05 12.99 -20.75
CA GLY A 107 -20.45 12.69 -21.02
C GLY A 107 -20.68 12.19 -22.42
N GLY A 108 -21.95 12.01 -22.76
CA GLY A 108 -22.38 11.40 -24.02
C GLY A 108 -22.61 9.90 -23.88
N ILE A 109 -22.90 9.23 -25.00
CA ILE A 109 -23.30 7.82 -25.05
C ILE A 109 -22.12 6.84 -24.99
N GLN A 110 -20.90 7.32 -25.24
CA GLN A 110 -19.65 6.55 -25.21
C GLN A 110 -18.47 7.49 -24.98
N GLY A 111 -17.40 6.98 -24.40
CA GLY A 111 -16.17 7.74 -24.17
C GLY A 111 -14.98 6.82 -23.94
N ILE A 112 -13.78 7.36 -24.10
CA ILE A 112 -12.52 6.65 -23.81
C ILE A 112 -11.77 7.45 -22.75
N ILE A 113 -11.34 6.75 -21.71
CA ILE A 113 -10.54 7.31 -20.62
C ILE A 113 -9.11 6.81 -20.77
N THR A 114 -8.15 7.72 -20.69
CA THR A 114 -6.72 7.39 -20.70
C THR A 114 -5.95 8.28 -19.73
N HIS A 115 -4.88 7.76 -19.14
CA HIS A 115 -3.96 8.52 -18.29
C HIS A 115 -3.38 9.77 -18.99
N LYS A 116 -3.33 9.77 -20.34
CA LYS A 116 -2.90 10.92 -21.15
C LYS A 116 -3.83 12.13 -21.08
N GLN A 117 -5.07 11.96 -20.62
CA GLN A 117 -6.02 13.07 -20.46
C GLN A 117 -5.73 13.93 -19.22
N ILE A 118 -4.93 13.41 -18.27
CA ILE A 118 -4.54 14.18 -17.09
C ILE A 118 -3.69 15.39 -17.54
N PRO A 119 -4.05 16.63 -17.14
CA PRO A 119 -3.30 17.82 -17.52
C PRO A 119 -1.84 17.77 -17.07
N GLU A 120 -0.91 18.11 -17.98
CA GLU A 120 0.53 18.13 -17.67
C GLU A 120 0.89 19.11 -16.55
N GLU A 121 0.11 20.17 -16.35
CA GLU A 121 0.27 21.07 -15.21
C GLU A 121 0.09 20.36 -13.87
N GLN A 122 -0.90 19.45 -13.77
CA GLN A 122 -1.13 18.65 -12.57
C GLN A 122 0.03 17.69 -12.31
N LYS A 123 0.51 16.99 -13.35
CA LYS A 123 1.68 16.10 -13.25
C LYS A 123 2.95 16.84 -12.86
N ASN A 124 3.19 18.01 -13.45
CA ASN A 124 4.34 18.84 -13.11
C ASN A 124 4.26 19.38 -11.69
N PHE A 125 3.06 19.75 -11.24
CA PHE A 125 2.83 20.20 -9.87
C PHE A 125 3.09 19.09 -8.84
N THR A 126 2.54 17.89 -9.08
CA THR A 126 2.74 16.74 -8.17
C THR A 126 4.22 16.36 -8.08
N ARG A 127 4.92 16.32 -9.22
CA ARG A 127 6.36 16.07 -9.28
C ARG A 127 7.17 17.15 -8.56
N LYS A 128 6.89 18.44 -8.81
CA LYS A 128 7.64 19.57 -8.23
C LYS A 128 7.49 19.67 -6.72
N HIS A 129 6.30 19.37 -6.21
CA HIS A 129 5.98 19.51 -4.78
C HIS A 129 5.98 18.16 -4.03
N SER A 130 6.44 17.08 -4.67
CA SER A 130 6.44 15.71 -4.13
C SER A 130 5.09 15.31 -3.54
N LYS A 131 4.00 15.64 -4.25
CA LYS A 131 2.62 15.33 -3.88
C LYS A 131 2.10 14.13 -4.68
N ARG A 132 1.03 13.52 -4.19
CA ARG A 132 0.32 12.42 -4.86
C ARG A 132 -0.55 12.95 -6.00
N LEU A 133 -0.58 12.20 -7.10
CA LEU A 133 -1.54 12.43 -8.18
C LEU A 133 -2.86 11.79 -7.75
N ASP A 134 -3.93 12.60 -7.72
CA ASP A 134 -5.26 12.16 -7.32
C ASP A 134 -6.23 12.83 -8.27
N CYS A 135 -6.60 12.10 -9.32
CA CYS A 135 -7.40 12.58 -10.43
C CYS A 135 -8.71 11.81 -10.51
N THR A 136 -9.80 12.51 -10.79
CA THR A 136 -11.13 11.90 -10.86
C THR A 136 -11.83 12.27 -12.16
N TRP A 137 -12.20 11.26 -12.94
CA TRP A 137 -13.13 11.42 -14.05
C TRP A 137 -14.56 11.26 -13.55
N VAL A 138 -15.41 12.21 -13.89
CA VAL A 138 -16.84 12.19 -13.59
C VAL A 138 -17.57 11.94 -14.89
N ILE A 139 -18.18 10.77 -14.97
CA ILE A 139 -18.87 10.30 -16.16
C ILE A 139 -20.36 10.52 -15.91
N LYS A 140 -20.97 11.37 -16.75
CA LYS A 140 -22.38 11.69 -16.68
C LYS A 140 -23.08 11.31 -17.98
N VAL A 141 -24.05 10.41 -17.87
CA VAL A 141 -24.95 10.05 -18.96
C VAL A 141 -26.36 10.55 -18.66
N GLU A 142 -27.28 10.37 -19.61
CA GLU A 142 -28.68 10.75 -19.44
C GLU A 142 -29.36 9.92 -18.35
N GLU A 143 -30.31 10.52 -17.64
CA GLU A 143 -31.06 9.83 -16.59
C GLU A 143 -31.81 8.60 -17.15
N GLY A 144 -31.86 7.53 -16.36
CA GLY A 144 -32.42 6.24 -16.80
C GLY A 144 -31.41 5.32 -17.51
N TYR A 145 -30.25 5.83 -17.91
CA TYR A 145 -29.15 5.01 -18.42
C TYR A 145 -28.17 4.60 -17.32
N LYS A 146 -27.44 3.51 -17.58
CA LYS A 146 -26.33 3.01 -16.76
C LYS A 146 -25.05 3.05 -17.57
N ILE A 147 -23.92 3.12 -16.88
CA ILE A 147 -22.59 3.20 -17.50
C ILE A 147 -21.94 1.82 -17.39
N LEU A 148 -21.50 1.28 -18.53
CA LEU A 148 -20.69 0.07 -18.59
C LEU A 148 -19.23 0.47 -18.81
N LEU A 149 -18.39 0.20 -17.82
CA LEU A 149 -16.95 0.48 -17.84
C LEU A 149 -16.20 -0.78 -18.25
N SER A 150 -15.64 -0.77 -19.46
CA SER A 150 -14.82 -1.86 -19.98
C SER A 150 -13.36 -1.44 -20.07
N PHE A 151 -12.45 -2.22 -19.47
CA PHE A 151 -11.03 -1.97 -19.49
C PHE A 151 -10.37 -2.75 -20.64
N LEU A 152 -10.02 -2.06 -21.72
CA LEU A 152 -9.33 -2.67 -22.87
C LEU A 152 -7.87 -3.00 -22.56
N THR A 153 -7.21 -2.08 -21.88
CA THR A 153 -5.84 -2.20 -21.37
C THR A 153 -5.80 -1.58 -19.99
N PHE A 154 -5.31 -2.33 -19.00
CA PHE A 154 -5.17 -1.84 -17.64
C PHE A 154 -3.78 -2.22 -17.13
N SER A 155 -2.99 -1.21 -16.81
CA SER A 155 -1.70 -1.36 -16.16
C SER A 155 -1.44 -0.07 -15.42
N LEU A 156 -1.32 -0.17 -14.11
CA LEU A 156 -0.88 0.94 -13.28
C LEU A 156 0.65 1.04 -13.29
N GLU A 157 1.17 2.20 -12.89
CA GLU A 157 2.60 2.44 -12.74
C GLU A 157 3.14 1.68 -11.52
N GLN A 158 4.36 1.15 -11.61
CA GLN A 158 5.00 0.47 -10.48
C GLN A 158 5.40 1.51 -9.41
N PRO A 159 5.34 1.18 -8.10
CA PRO A 159 5.07 -0.12 -7.50
C PRO A 159 3.57 -0.50 -7.52
N ASN A 160 3.26 -1.74 -7.89
CA ASN A 160 1.89 -2.29 -7.94
C ASN A 160 1.32 -2.63 -6.55
N GLU A 161 1.45 -1.70 -5.60
CA GLU A 161 0.90 -1.84 -4.27
C GLU A 161 -0.42 -1.07 -4.16
N CYS A 162 -1.50 -1.77 -3.81
CA CYS A 162 -2.86 -1.22 -3.77
C CYS A 162 -3.05 -0.07 -2.74
N GLY A 163 -2.05 0.19 -1.89
CA GLY A 163 -2.02 1.36 -1.00
C GLY A 163 -1.29 2.58 -1.57
N ILE A 164 -0.58 2.42 -2.69
CA ILE A 164 0.26 3.44 -3.33
C ILE A 164 -0.31 3.82 -4.70
N ASN A 165 -0.61 2.83 -5.54
CA ASN A 165 -1.20 3.03 -6.86
C ASN A 165 -2.46 2.17 -7.02
N PHE A 166 -3.60 2.83 -7.23
CA PHE A 166 -4.87 2.15 -7.42
C PHE A 166 -5.86 2.99 -8.23
N MET A 167 -6.84 2.31 -8.80
CA MET A 167 -7.98 2.91 -9.46
C MET A 167 -9.27 2.48 -8.78
N ASP A 168 -10.01 3.44 -8.25
CA ASP A 168 -11.34 3.20 -7.69
C ASP A 168 -12.43 3.54 -8.68
N VAL A 169 -13.46 2.71 -8.71
CA VAL A 169 -14.72 2.98 -9.40
C VAL A 169 -15.78 3.26 -8.35
N TYR A 170 -16.40 4.44 -8.41
CA TYR A 170 -17.56 4.78 -7.61
C TYR A 170 -18.79 5.01 -8.48
N GLY A 171 -19.97 4.86 -7.87
CA GLY A 171 -21.26 5.19 -8.48
C GLY A 171 -21.58 6.69 -8.41
N ASP A 172 -22.74 6.99 -7.83
CA ASP A 172 -23.30 8.33 -7.71
C ASP A 172 -22.51 9.26 -6.77
N LYS A 173 -21.85 8.69 -5.77
CA LYS A 173 -21.11 9.39 -4.71
C LYS A 173 -19.71 8.82 -4.63
N THR A 174 -18.81 9.52 -3.93
CA THR A 174 -17.40 9.13 -3.78
C THR A 174 -17.08 8.59 -2.38
N ASN A 175 -18.08 8.20 -1.62
CA ASN A 175 -17.93 7.59 -0.29
C ASN A 175 -17.74 6.07 -0.41
N GLU A 176 -17.32 5.44 0.69
CA GLU A 176 -17.10 3.99 0.77
C GLU A 176 -18.33 3.18 0.33
N GLN A 177 -19.54 3.60 0.69
CA GLN A 177 -20.77 2.89 0.33
C GLN A 177 -21.08 2.90 -1.18
N SER A 178 -20.54 3.87 -1.91
CA SER A 178 -20.69 3.98 -3.37
C SER A 178 -19.44 3.49 -4.12
N ASN A 179 -18.42 2.98 -3.42
CA ASN A 179 -17.27 2.32 -4.05
C ASN A 179 -17.72 0.96 -4.60
N LEU A 180 -17.70 0.84 -5.93
CA LEU A 180 -18.07 -0.37 -6.64
C LEU A 180 -16.89 -1.33 -6.75
N ARG A 181 -15.70 -0.79 -7.05
CA ARG A 181 -14.46 -1.55 -7.18
C ARG A 181 -13.22 -0.74 -6.80
N HIS A 182 -12.23 -1.49 -6.36
CA HIS A 182 -10.86 -1.04 -6.14
C HIS A 182 -9.93 -1.93 -6.97
N PHE A 183 -9.23 -1.34 -7.94
CA PHE A 183 -8.30 -2.02 -8.82
C PHE A 183 -6.86 -1.64 -8.51
N CYS A 184 -5.97 -2.61 -8.57
CA CYS A 184 -4.53 -2.42 -8.49
C CYS A 184 -3.81 -3.45 -9.38
N GLY A 185 -2.58 -3.16 -9.78
CA GLY A 185 -1.79 -4.04 -10.66
C GLY A 185 -2.16 -3.91 -12.14
N SER A 186 -2.31 -5.06 -12.81
CA SER A 186 -2.45 -5.17 -14.28
C SER A 186 -3.74 -5.84 -14.74
N MET A 187 -4.71 -6.01 -13.84
CA MET A 187 -6.01 -6.59 -14.15
C MET A 187 -7.14 -5.71 -13.62
N ALA A 188 -8.13 -5.45 -14.47
CA ALA A 188 -9.37 -4.77 -14.10
C ALA A 188 -10.56 -5.47 -14.78
N GLU A 189 -11.60 -5.71 -14.00
CA GLU A 189 -12.84 -6.33 -14.48
C GLU A 189 -13.81 -5.26 -15.01
N THR A 190 -14.74 -5.69 -15.87
CA THR A 190 -15.77 -4.79 -16.40
C THR A 190 -16.80 -4.49 -15.34
N GLU A 191 -17.16 -3.22 -15.18
CA GLU A 191 -18.09 -2.77 -14.15
C GLU A 191 -19.31 -2.08 -14.73
N LEU A 192 -20.49 -2.45 -14.21
CA LEU A 192 -21.76 -1.81 -14.54
C LEU A 192 -22.22 -0.95 -13.38
N THR A 193 -22.41 0.34 -13.63
CA THR A 193 -22.80 1.28 -12.58
C THR A 193 -24.30 1.18 -12.25
N PRO A 194 -24.70 1.52 -11.01
CA PRO A 194 -26.11 1.45 -10.62
C PRO A 194 -26.97 2.53 -11.29
N GLY A 195 -26.37 3.63 -11.76
CA GLY A 195 -27.09 4.76 -12.35
C GLY A 195 -26.29 5.55 -13.39
N HIS A 196 -26.75 6.78 -13.65
CA HIS A 196 -26.28 7.64 -14.73
C HIS A 196 -25.02 8.46 -14.39
N LEU A 197 -24.50 8.32 -13.18
CA LEU A 197 -23.28 8.95 -12.69
C LEU A 197 -22.28 7.89 -12.24
N ALA A 198 -21.02 8.12 -12.59
CA ALA A 198 -19.89 7.32 -12.12
C ALA A 198 -18.68 8.21 -11.88
N HIS A 199 -17.86 7.82 -10.92
CA HIS A 199 -16.59 8.49 -10.64
C HIS A 199 -15.46 7.47 -10.74
N LEU A 200 -14.54 7.68 -11.67
CA LEU A 200 -13.32 6.90 -11.76
C LEU A 200 -12.21 7.71 -11.13
N ARG A 201 -11.58 7.20 -10.07
CA ARG A 201 -10.48 7.88 -9.38
C ARG A 201 -9.19 7.12 -9.65
N ASP A 202 -8.22 7.80 -10.22
CA ASP A 202 -6.84 7.33 -10.35
C ASP A 202 -6.01 7.99 -9.26
N PHE A 203 -5.44 7.16 -8.39
CA PHE A 203 -4.65 7.59 -7.27
C PHE A 203 -3.26 6.98 -7.41
N ASP A 204 -2.29 7.85 -7.61
CA ASP A 204 -0.89 7.48 -7.75
C ASP A 204 -0.03 8.20 -6.70
N GLY A 205 0.84 7.41 -6.08
CA GLY A 205 1.76 7.83 -5.05
C GLY A 205 2.73 8.89 -5.57
N PRO A 206 3.43 9.62 -4.70
CA PRO A 206 4.41 10.59 -5.16
C PRO A 206 5.58 9.84 -5.79
N SER A 207 6.01 10.29 -6.96
CA SER A 207 7.04 9.70 -7.81
C SER A 207 8.46 9.65 -7.22
N TRP A 208 8.68 9.85 -5.91
CA TRP A 208 9.97 9.50 -5.28
C TRP A 208 10.13 7.99 -5.09
N PHE A 209 9.08 7.19 -5.30
CA PHE A 209 9.17 5.75 -5.61
C PHE A 209 9.49 5.46 -7.08
N ALA A 210 9.45 6.49 -7.93
CA ALA A 210 9.61 6.40 -9.39
C ALA A 210 10.69 7.39 -9.87
N ASP A 211 11.71 7.67 -9.05
CA ASP A 211 13.01 7.95 -9.65
C ASP A 211 13.49 6.58 -10.10
N ASP A 212 13.40 6.32 -11.41
CA ASP A 212 13.62 5.04 -12.11
C ASP A 212 15.02 4.42 -11.89
N LYS A 213 15.78 4.91 -10.90
CA LYS A 213 17.05 4.38 -10.44
C LYS A 213 17.16 4.60 -8.95
N CYS A 214 17.27 3.50 -8.20
CA CYS A 214 17.86 3.53 -6.86
C CYS A 214 19.21 4.27 -6.90
N PHE A 215 19.62 4.88 -5.77
CA PHE A 215 20.93 5.50 -5.70
C PHE A 215 22.03 4.48 -6.07
N ASP A 216 23.20 4.93 -6.54
CA ASP A 216 24.31 4.02 -6.86
C ASP A 216 24.74 3.13 -5.66
N THR A 217 24.34 3.49 -4.45
CA THR A 217 24.55 2.75 -3.19
C THR A 217 23.45 1.75 -2.85
N GLU A 218 22.38 1.69 -3.63
CA GLU A 218 21.17 0.92 -3.35
C GLU A 218 20.87 -0.12 -4.43
N PHE A 219 20.22 -1.20 -4.04
CA PHE A 219 19.76 -2.29 -4.88
C PHE A 219 18.26 -2.18 -5.11
N ASP A 220 17.85 -2.37 -6.35
CA ASP A 220 16.45 -2.34 -6.77
C ASP A 220 15.81 -3.73 -6.64
N CYS A 221 14.82 -3.85 -5.76
CA CYS A 221 14.07 -5.08 -5.54
C CYS A 221 13.10 -5.42 -6.69
N THR A 222 13.04 -4.61 -7.76
CA THR A 222 12.15 -4.73 -8.93
C THR A 222 10.66 -4.75 -8.62
N ASP A 223 10.32 -4.39 -7.38
CA ASP A 223 8.97 -4.11 -6.90
C ASP A 223 8.81 -2.61 -6.57
N GLY A 224 9.79 -1.77 -6.95
CA GLY A 224 9.87 -0.34 -6.63
C GLY A 224 10.50 -0.02 -5.27
N THR A 225 10.96 -1.04 -4.53
CA THR A 225 11.68 -0.85 -3.27
C THR A 225 13.19 -0.82 -3.51
N CYS A 226 13.86 0.21 -2.98
CA CYS A 226 15.32 0.26 -2.92
C CYS A 226 15.81 -0.16 -1.54
N ILE A 227 16.78 -1.07 -1.47
CA ILE A 227 17.47 -1.45 -0.24
C ILE A 227 18.95 -1.07 -0.34
N ASP A 228 19.65 -0.90 0.77
CA ASP A 228 21.10 -0.66 0.72
C ASP A 228 21.83 -1.86 0.09
N LYS A 229 22.79 -1.63 -0.82
CA LYS A 229 23.57 -2.73 -1.45
C LYS A 229 24.32 -3.59 -0.44
N ALA A 230 24.62 -3.09 0.76
CA ALA A 230 25.21 -3.87 1.84
C ALA A 230 24.26 -4.94 2.38
N LEU A 231 22.96 -4.86 2.06
CA LEU A 231 21.95 -5.84 2.42
C LEU A 231 21.78 -6.94 1.37
N LEU A 232 22.45 -6.85 0.23
CA LEU A 232 22.50 -7.94 -0.75
C LEU A 232 23.22 -9.15 -0.17
N CYS A 233 22.62 -10.33 -0.32
CA CYS A 233 23.25 -11.62 -0.04
C CYS A 233 23.75 -11.76 1.40
N ASN A 234 23.08 -11.08 2.35
CA ASN A 234 23.40 -11.11 3.77
C ASN A 234 22.63 -12.21 4.53
N GLY A 235 21.81 -13.00 3.82
CA GLY A 235 20.98 -14.06 4.37
C GLY A 235 19.71 -13.57 5.07
N ILE A 236 19.39 -12.29 4.97
CA ILE A 236 18.19 -11.65 5.50
C ILE A 236 17.30 -11.27 4.32
N HIS A 237 16.01 -11.54 4.43
CA HIS A 237 15.02 -11.24 3.41
C HIS A 237 14.58 -9.78 3.51
N ASN A 238 15.16 -8.89 2.69
CA ASN A 238 14.84 -7.46 2.69
C ASN A 238 13.94 -7.08 1.50
N CYS A 239 14.10 -7.72 0.34
CA CYS A 239 13.18 -7.54 -0.79
C CYS A 239 11.96 -8.45 -0.67
N LYS A 240 10.75 -7.97 -1.01
CA LYS A 240 9.49 -8.74 -0.92
C LYS A 240 9.53 -10.12 -1.59
N PHE A 241 10.24 -10.25 -2.70
CA PHE A 241 10.38 -11.49 -3.48
C PHE A 241 11.72 -12.22 -3.32
N MET A 242 12.50 -11.88 -2.28
CA MET A 242 13.78 -12.53 -1.94
C MET A 242 14.86 -12.31 -2.99
N GLN A 243 14.68 -11.32 -3.84
CA GLN A 243 15.56 -11.03 -4.95
C GLN A 243 16.97 -10.64 -4.50
N ASP A 244 17.07 -9.98 -3.34
CA ASP A 244 18.33 -9.66 -2.67
C ASP A 244 19.14 -10.90 -2.25
N GLU A 245 18.50 -12.06 -2.14
CA GLU A 245 19.09 -13.34 -1.76
C GLU A 245 19.00 -14.39 -2.89
N MET A 246 18.52 -14.00 -4.07
CA MET A 246 18.44 -14.89 -5.22
C MET A 246 19.83 -15.18 -5.79
N GLU A 247 20.03 -16.43 -6.20
CA GLU A 247 21.30 -16.90 -6.72
C GLU A 247 21.75 -16.16 -7.99
N SER A 248 20.83 -15.50 -8.71
CA SER A 248 21.13 -14.67 -9.88
C SER A 248 21.87 -13.37 -9.54
N GLU A 249 21.51 -12.72 -8.43
CA GLU A 249 22.07 -11.42 -8.00
C GLU A 249 23.33 -11.60 -7.15
N CYS A 250 23.38 -12.68 -6.36
CA CYS A 250 24.53 -13.03 -5.53
C CYS A 250 25.74 -13.57 -6.29
N LYS A 251 25.68 -13.67 -7.63
CA LYS A 251 26.76 -14.19 -8.48
C LYS A 251 27.71 -13.11 -8.99
N THR A 252 27.40 -11.83 -8.83
CA THR A 252 28.24 -10.71 -9.33
C THR A 252 29.14 -10.03 -8.30
N THR A 253 29.25 -10.60 -7.09
CA THR A 253 30.15 -10.09 -6.05
C THR A 253 30.96 -11.23 -5.45
N GLU A 254 32.13 -11.49 -6.00
CA GLU A 254 33.18 -12.23 -5.28
C GLU A 254 34.20 -11.25 -4.66
N PRO A 255 34.90 -11.60 -3.57
CA PRO A 255 34.61 -12.59 -2.54
C PRO A 255 34.80 -11.99 -1.12
N GLY A 256 33.75 -12.01 -0.30
CA GLY A 256 33.80 -11.52 1.08
C GLY A 256 32.96 -12.38 2.01
N THR A 257 33.58 -13.41 2.58
CA THR A 257 33.10 -14.18 3.76
C THR A 257 31.80 -15.00 3.61
N LYS A 258 31.82 -16.05 2.78
CA LYS A 258 31.12 -17.29 3.14
C LYS A 258 32.11 -18.23 3.83
N LYS A 259 32.23 -18.12 5.16
CA LYS A 259 32.91 -19.10 6.00
C LYS A 259 32.08 -19.42 7.24
N PHE A 260 30.96 -20.11 7.06
CA PHE A 260 30.32 -20.83 8.17
C PHE A 260 29.68 -22.19 7.80
N ALA A 261 29.64 -22.57 6.51
CA ALA A 261 29.12 -23.89 6.09
C ALA A 261 30.20 -24.93 5.72
N GLU A 262 31.44 -24.52 5.40
CA GLU A 262 32.51 -25.45 4.98
C GLU A 262 33.26 -26.15 6.14
N SER A 263 33.34 -25.53 7.32
CA SER A 263 34.16 -26.07 8.42
C SER A 263 33.61 -27.38 8.98
N HIS A 264 32.29 -27.52 9.11
CA HIS A 264 31.68 -28.74 9.64
C HIS A 264 31.80 -29.92 8.67
N ILE A 265 31.62 -29.68 7.36
CA ILE A 265 31.74 -30.74 6.35
C ILE A 265 33.18 -31.24 6.25
N LEU A 266 34.18 -30.35 6.26
CA LEU A 266 35.60 -30.75 6.27
C LEU A 266 36.00 -31.49 7.55
N VAL A 267 35.49 -31.08 8.71
CA VAL A 267 35.74 -31.80 9.98
C VAL A 267 35.10 -33.18 9.97
N ILE A 268 33.86 -33.33 9.48
CA ILE A 268 33.19 -34.64 9.36
C ILE A 268 33.94 -35.54 8.38
N MET A 269 34.35 -35.01 7.23
CA MET A 269 35.12 -35.77 6.23
C MET A 269 36.48 -36.22 6.77
N THR A 270 37.20 -35.37 7.50
CA THR A 270 38.50 -35.73 8.09
C THR A 270 38.36 -36.76 9.21
N ILE A 271 37.36 -36.64 10.09
CA ILE A 271 37.07 -37.64 11.13
C ILE A 271 36.69 -38.99 10.48
N GLY A 272 35.83 -38.97 9.45
CA GLY A 272 35.45 -40.18 8.71
C GLY A 272 36.64 -40.90 8.07
N CYS A 273 37.54 -40.15 7.44
CA CYS A 273 38.76 -40.71 6.86
C CYS A 273 39.72 -41.29 7.92
N MET A 274 39.87 -40.64 9.08
CA MET A 274 40.72 -41.16 10.16
C MET A 274 40.15 -42.45 10.78
N LEU A 275 38.83 -42.54 10.96
CA LEU A 275 38.18 -43.75 11.48
C LEU A 275 38.31 -44.92 10.50
N LEU A 276 38.06 -44.69 9.20
CA LEU A 276 38.23 -45.72 8.17
C LEU A 276 39.69 -46.17 8.04
N GLY A 277 40.64 -45.23 8.09
CA GLY A 277 42.07 -45.53 8.10
C GLY A 277 42.49 -46.38 9.32
N GLY A 278 41.97 -46.04 10.51
CA GLY A 278 42.22 -46.79 11.74
C GLY A 278 41.71 -48.23 11.68
N MET A 279 40.49 -48.44 11.16
CA MET A 279 39.92 -49.78 11.01
C MET A 279 40.72 -50.65 10.03
N CYS A 280 41.12 -50.07 8.88
CA CYS A 280 41.96 -50.76 7.90
C CYS A 280 43.33 -51.12 8.50
N PHE A 281 43.95 -50.22 9.26
CA PHE A 281 45.25 -50.48 9.89
C PHE A 281 45.17 -51.63 10.91
N ILE A 282 44.12 -51.68 11.73
CA ILE A 282 43.93 -52.76 12.71
C ILE A 282 43.74 -54.10 12.01
N MET A 283 42.95 -54.17 10.93
CA MET A 283 42.79 -55.39 10.14
C MET A 283 44.13 -55.87 9.55
N VAL A 284 44.88 -54.96 8.91
CA VAL A 284 46.19 -55.29 8.32
C VAL A 284 47.17 -55.72 9.40
N PHE A 285 47.22 -55.01 10.54
CA PHE A 285 48.09 -55.36 11.65
C PHE A 285 47.76 -56.73 12.24
N ASN A 286 46.47 -57.03 12.45
CA ASN A 286 46.03 -58.35 12.92
C ASN A 286 46.33 -59.45 11.90
N CYS A 287 46.19 -59.18 10.61
CA CYS A 287 46.53 -60.10 9.54
C CYS A 287 48.05 -60.38 9.51
N ILE A 288 48.89 -59.35 9.59
CA ILE A 288 50.36 -59.49 9.68
C ILE A 288 50.76 -60.22 10.97
N ARG A 289 50.13 -59.89 12.11
CA ARG A 289 50.41 -60.55 13.40
C ARG A 289 50.06 -62.04 13.32
N LYS A 290 48.92 -62.38 12.71
CA LYS A 290 48.53 -63.76 12.46
C LYS A 290 49.50 -64.48 11.53
N LEU A 291 49.84 -63.89 10.39
CA LEU A 291 50.85 -64.45 9.46
C LEU A 291 52.23 -64.64 10.12
N ARG A 292 52.62 -63.76 11.04
CA ARG A 292 53.89 -63.87 11.78
C ARG A 292 53.84 -64.98 12.84
N ASN A 293 52.68 -65.21 13.46
CA ASN A 293 52.47 -66.35 14.36
C ASN A 293 52.45 -67.68 13.58
N ASP A 294 51.74 -67.75 12.45
CA ASP A 294 51.70 -68.95 11.60
C ASP A 294 53.10 -69.29 11.06
N ARG A 295 53.93 -68.30 10.71
CA ARG A 295 55.35 -68.51 10.33
C ARG A 295 56.23 -69.02 11.47
N ARG A 296 55.85 -68.83 12.74
CA ARG A 296 56.62 -69.34 13.89
C ARG A 296 56.30 -70.81 14.18
N GLU A 297 55.12 -71.29 13.82
CA GLU A 297 54.76 -72.72 13.94
C GLU A 297 55.45 -73.62 12.90
N TYR A 298 55.91 -73.06 11.77
CA TYR A 298 56.65 -73.79 10.72
C TYR A 298 58.19 -73.77 10.86
N LYS A 299 58.74 -73.35 12.01
CA LYS A 299 60.19 -73.34 12.29
C LYS A 299 60.59 -74.19 13.52
N VAL A 300 59.88 -75.29 13.75
CA VAL A 300 60.33 -76.43 14.58
C VAL A 300 60.44 -77.66 13.70
#